data_AF-A0A7X7ULX3-F1
#
_entry.id   AF-A0A7X7ULX3-F1
#
_cell.length_a   1.000
_cell.length_b   1.000
_cell.length_c   1.000
_cell.angle_alpha   90.00
_cell.angle_beta   90.00
_cell.angle_gamma   90.00
#
_symmetry.space_group_name_H-M   'P 1'
#
loop_
_entity.id
_entity.type
_entity.pdbx_description
1 polymer ?
#
loop_
_entity_poly.entity_id
_entity_poly.type
_entity_poly.pdbx_seq_one_letter_code
_entity_poly.pdbx_strand_id
1 'polypeptide(L)'
;HNSGHQTIESCITSQYEQHLRGILGLPLGPVEVKVPSVMVNLLGWPGYSGKVNYENLGLVMKQTGVHVHIYGKNETRPFRKMGHVTVTHPNPEEARKIAIWVKNTLKVTSL
;
A
#
# COMPACT_ATOMS: atom_id res chain seq x y z
N HIS A 1 11.85 -7.06 4.67
CA HIS A 1 11.26 -5.80 4.16
C HIS A 1 9.76 -5.94 3.90
N ASN A 2 8.91 -6.17 4.91
CA ASN A 2 7.48 -6.44 4.64
C ASN A 2 6.52 -5.89 5.70
N SER A 3 6.83 -4.72 6.27
CA SER A 3 5.95 -4.11 7.29
C SER A 3 6.02 -2.57 7.37
N GLY A 4 6.84 -1.93 6.53
CA GLY A 4 7.11 -0.48 6.61
C GLY A 4 6.65 0.36 5.41
N HIS A 5 5.91 -0.18 4.42
CA HIS A 5 5.64 0.59 3.19
C HIS A 5 4.80 1.85 3.45
N GLN A 6 4.05 1.90 4.56
CA GLN A 6 3.36 3.12 4.98
C GLN A 6 4.31 4.31 5.12
N THR A 7 5.59 4.07 5.47
CA THR A 7 6.59 5.15 5.63
C THR A 7 6.86 5.94 4.35
N ILE A 8 6.52 5.40 3.17
CA ILE A 8 6.54 6.15 1.91
C ILE A 8 5.63 7.39 2.02
N GLU A 9 4.43 7.19 2.56
CA GLU A 9 3.41 8.25 2.63
C GLU A 9 3.35 8.94 3.99
N SER A 10 3.73 8.25 5.07
CA SER A 10 3.43 8.67 6.45
C SER A 10 4.61 9.23 7.22
N CYS A 11 5.84 9.06 6.74
CA CYS A 11 7.05 9.52 7.43
C CYS A 11 7.78 10.60 6.63
N ILE A 12 8.65 11.34 7.31
CA ILE A 12 9.56 12.30 6.64
C ILE A 12 10.54 11.55 5.74
N THR A 13 11.23 10.53 6.28
CA THR A 13 12.12 9.65 5.52
C THR A 13 11.51 8.26 5.42
N SER A 14 11.37 7.74 4.20
CA SER A 14 10.85 6.38 4.01
C SER A 14 11.88 5.33 4.43
N GLN A 15 11.43 4.11 4.75
CA GLN A 15 12.35 3.00 5.04
C GLN A 15 13.34 2.72 3.90
N TYR A 16 12.99 3.04 2.64
CA TYR A 16 13.82 2.81 1.47
C TYR A 16 14.94 3.84 1.37
N GLU A 17 14.60 5.11 1.57
CA GLU A 17 15.60 6.17 1.65
C GLU A 17 16.53 5.95 2.85
N GLN A 18 15.98 5.56 4.00
CA GLN A 18 16.77 5.27 5.19
C GLN A 18 17.72 4.08 4.97
N HIS A 19 17.26 3.05 4.27
CA HIS A 19 18.10 1.92 3.87
C HIS A 19 19.26 2.38 2.97
N LEU A 20 18.97 3.18 1.93
CA LEU A 20 19.99 3.73 1.03
C LEU A 20 21.02 4.58 1.79
N ARG A 21 20.57 5.49 2.66
CA ARG A 21 21.46 6.30 3.49
C ARG A 21 22.36 5.43 4.37
N GLY A 22 21.80 4.40 5.00
CA GLY A 22 22.54 3.46 5.83
C GLY A 22 23.62 2.67 5.09
N ILE A 23 23.30 2.11 3.91
CA ILE A 23 24.28 1.30 3.14
C ILE A 23 25.35 2.15 2.45
N LEU A 24 25.07 3.43 2.18
CA LEU A 24 26.02 4.37 1.56
C LEU A 24 26.84 5.17 2.58
N GLY A 25 26.61 4.97 3.89
CA GLY A 25 27.29 5.75 4.94
C GLY A 25 26.91 7.23 4.95
N LEU A 26 25.73 7.59 4.43
CA LEU A 26 25.22 8.95 4.43
C LEU A 26 24.52 9.28 5.76
N PRO A 27 24.38 10.57 6.14
CA PRO A 27 23.59 10.96 7.29
C PRO A 27 22.16 10.41 7.22
N LEU A 28 21.71 9.76 8.29
CA LEU A 28 20.35 9.24 8.40
C LEU A 28 19.32 10.37 8.38
N GLY A 29 18.14 10.08 7.82
CA GLY A 29 17.04 11.04 7.76
C GLY A 29 16.13 10.99 9.00
N PRO A 30 15.39 12.09 9.25
CA PRO A 30 14.33 12.15 10.27
C PRO A 30 13.23 11.10 10.02
N VAL A 31 12.73 10.45 11.08
CA VAL A 31 11.79 9.31 11.00
C VAL A 31 10.39 9.64 11.53
N GLU A 32 10.15 10.91 11.85
CA GLU A 32 8.90 11.41 12.40
C GLU A 32 7.72 11.08 11.48
N VAL A 33 6.60 10.71 12.10
CA VAL A 33 5.34 10.47 11.40
C VAL A 33 4.71 11.84 11.09
N LYS A 34 4.61 12.19 9.80
CA LYS A 34 4.01 13.44 9.33
C LYS A 34 2.48 13.38 9.24
N VAL A 35 1.92 12.19 9.06
CA VAL A 35 0.47 11.95 9.03
C VAL A 35 0.17 10.51 9.47
N PRO A 36 -0.85 10.27 10.31
CA PRO A 36 -1.27 8.91 10.63
C PRO A 36 -1.67 8.14 9.36
N SER A 37 -1.38 6.83 9.35
CA SER A 37 -1.69 6.00 8.19
C SER A 37 -2.01 4.56 8.54
N VAL A 38 -2.71 3.89 7.63
CA VAL A 38 -3.02 2.46 7.67
C VAL A 38 -2.67 1.84 6.31
N MET A 39 -1.92 0.73 6.32
CA MET A 39 -1.57 0.00 5.10
C MET A 39 -2.37 -1.29 4.99
N VAL A 40 -2.90 -1.55 3.80
CA VAL A 40 -3.58 -2.80 3.43
C VAL A 40 -2.77 -3.49 2.35
N ASN A 41 -2.42 -4.77 2.53
CA ASN A 41 -1.82 -5.56 1.47
C ASN A 41 -2.87 -5.86 0.39
N LEU A 42 -2.49 -5.66 -0.86
CA LEU A 42 -3.33 -6.03 -2.00
C LEU A 42 -2.95 -7.45 -2.43
N LEU A 43 -3.84 -8.40 -2.22
CA LEU A 43 -3.60 -9.83 -2.45
C LEU A 43 -4.44 -10.37 -3.61
N GLY A 44 -3.91 -11.37 -4.31
CA GLY A 44 -4.69 -12.17 -5.26
C GLY A 44 -5.89 -12.81 -4.58
N TRP A 45 -7.06 -12.67 -5.18
CA TRP A 45 -8.33 -13.12 -4.61
C TRP A 45 -8.45 -14.65 -4.62
N PRO A 46 -9.07 -15.28 -3.61
CA PRO A 46 -9.33 -16.71 -3.62
C PRO A 46 -10.09 -17.16 -4.86
N GLY A 47 -9.66 -18.26 -5.48
CA GLY A 47 -10.31 -18.84 -6.66
C GLY A 47 -9.90 -18.25 -8.02
N TYR A 48 -9.02 -17.23 -8.05
CA TYR A 48 -8.56 -16.61 -9.31
C TYR A 48 -7.07 -16.89 -9.55
N SER A 49 -6.70 -17.26 -10.77
CA SER A 49 -5.31 -17.42 -11.23
C SER A 49 -5.22 -17.13 -12.71
N GLY A 50 -4.25 -16.31 -13.13
CA GLY A 50 -4.08 -15.92 -14.53
C GLY A 50 -3.75 -14.44 -14.68
N LYS A 51 -3.98 -13.89 -15.88
CA LYS A 51 -3.71 -12.48 -16.20
C LYS A 51 -4.45 -11.58 -15.21
N VAL A 52 -3.71 -10.69 -14.55
CA VAL A 52 -4.25 -9.87 -13.46
C VAL A 52 -5.36 -8.93 -13.94
N ASN A 53 -6.41 -8.82 -13.13
CA ASN A 53 -7.45 -7.82 -13.24
C ASN A 53 -7.63 -7.12 -11.88
N TYR A 54 -7.74 -5.79 -11.88
CA TYR A 54 -7.93 -4.98 -10.67
C TYR A 54 -9.33 -4.36 -10.67
N GLU A 55 -10.28 -5.01 -10.00
CA GLU A 55 -11.65 -4.54 -9.91
C GLU A 55 -11.76 -3.33 -8.97
N ASN A 56 -12.54 -2.33 -9.38
CA ASN A 56 -12.79 -1.10 -8.62
C ASN A 56 -11.54 -0.24 -8.32
N LEU A 57 -10.41 -0.47 -9.02
CA LEU A 57 -9.19 0.31 -8.83
C LEU A 57 -9.44 1.82 -8.98
N GLY A 58 -10.11 2.24 -10.07
CA GLY A 58 -10.42 3.65 -10.31
C GLY A 58 -11.37 4.26 -9.28
N LEU A 59 -12.25 3.46 -8.66
CA LEU A 59 -13.11 3.92 -7.56
C LEU A 59 -12.29 4.19 -6.30
N VAL A 60 -11.42 3.24 -5.94
CA VAL A 60 -10.54 3.36 -4.76
C VAL A 60 -9.55 4.52 -4.91
N MET A 61 -8.99 4.74 -6.10
CA MET A 61 -8.06 5.85 -6.37
C MET A 61 -8.70 7.24 -6.26
N LYS A 62 -10.04 7.35 -6.36
CA LYS A 62 -10.75 8.63 -6.18
C LYS A 62 -10.91 9.03 -4.71
N GLN A 63 -10.72 8.09 -3.78
CA GLN A 63 -10.89 8.36 -2.35
C GLN A 63 -9.71 9.19 -1.82
N THR A 64 -10.00 10.33 -1.20
CA THR A 64 -8.98 11.20 -0.61
C THR A 64 -8.13 10.45 0.41
N GLY A 65 -6.80 10.64 0.33
CA GLY A 65 -5.84 10.02 1.23
C GLY A 65 -5.50 8.56 0.91
N VAL A 66 -6.01 8.01 -0.19
CA VAL A 66 -5.68 6.65 -0.65
C VAL A 66 -4.53 6.68 -1.66
N HIS A 67 -3.47 5.94 -1.36
CA HIS A 67 -2.27 5.80 -2.18
C HIS A 67 -2.09 4.35 -2.60
N VAL A 68 -2.24 4.06 -3.90
CA VAL A 68 -2.18 2.69 -4.44
C VAL A 68 -0.80 2.40 -5.04
N HIS A 69 -0.16 1.32 -4.58
CA HIS A 69 1.16 0.86 -5.04
C HIS A 69 1.05 -0.54 -5.64
N ILE A 70 1.10 -0.65 -6.97
CA ILE A 70 1.02 -1.92 -7.71
C ILE A 70 2.43 -2.41 -8.07
N TYR A 71 2.73 -3.69 -7.85
CA TYR A 71 4.07 -4.25 -8.10
C TYR A 71 4.34 -4.68 -9.55
N GLY A 72 3.48 -4.33 -10.51
CA GLY A 72 3.67 -4.62 -11.94
C GLY A 72 3.65 -6.12 -12.29
N LYS A 73 2.98 -6.96 -11.50
CA LYS A 73 2.89 -8.41 -11.76
C LYS A 73 1.80 -8.70 -12.79
N ASN A 74 2.16 -9.33 -13.91
CA ASN A 74 1.23 -9.64 -14.99
C ASN A 74 0.21 -10.73 -14.65
N GLU A 75 0.51 -11.57 -13.66
CA GLU A 75 -0.36 -12.69 -13.24
C GLU A 75 -0.68 -12.64 -11.75
N THR A 76 -1.94 -12.91 -11.42
CA THR A 76 -2.39 -13.14 -10.04
C THR A 76 -2.50 -14.64 -9.75
N ARG A 77 -2.41 -14.98 -8.45
CA ARG A 77 -2.78 -16.28 -7.89
C ARG A 77 -3.23 -16.05 -6.44
N PRO A 78 -4.00 -16.96 -5.82
CA PRO A 78 -4.54 -16.75 -4.48
C PRO A 78 -3.45 -16.36 -3.49
N PHE A 79 -3.71 -15.30 -2.72
CA PHE A 79 -2.86 -14.78 -1.65
C PHE A 79 -1.48 -14.23 -2.09
N ARG A 80 -1.19 -14.17 -3.40
CA ARG A 80 0.02 -13.50 -3.91
C ARG A 80 -0.07 -12.01 -3.59
N LYS A 81 0.99 -11.43 -3.04
CA LYS A 81 1.09 -9.97 -2.87
C LYS A 81 1.19 -9.30 -4.24
N MET A 82 0.18 -8.54 -4.62
CA MET A 82 0.08 -7.84 -5.90
C MET A 82 0.35 -6.34 -5.79
N GLY A 83 0.31 -5.83 -4.57
CA GLY A 83 0.60 -4.43 -4.25
C GLY A 83 0.34 -4.15 -2.78
N HIS A 84 0.18 -2.89 -2.45
CA HIS A 84 -0.40 -2.42 -1.20
C HIS A 84 -1.15 -1.11 -1.43
N VAL A 85 -2.02 -0.76 -0.49
CA VAL A 85 -2.69 0.54 -0.44
C VAL A 85 -2.38 1.16 0.91
N THR A 86 -1.92 2.40 0.91
CA THR A 86 -1.71 3.19 2.13
C THR A 86 -2.80 4.24 2.22
N VAL A 87 -3.44 4.34 3.37
CA VAL A 87 -4.47 5.34 3.66
C VAL A 87 -3.92 6.32 4.67
N THR A 88 -3.83 7.59 4.33
CA THR A 88 -3.37 8.68 5.20
C THR A 88 -4.55 9.53 5.65
N HIS A 89 -4.65 9.85 6.94
CA HIS A 89 -5.68 10.75 7.45
C HIS A 89 -5.25 11.37 8.79
N PRO A 90 -5.60 12.65 9.09
CA PRO A 90 -5.28 13.27 10.39
C PRO A 90 -5.89 12.53 11.59
N ASN A 91 -7.05 11.91 11.40
CA ASN A 91 -7.71 11.03 12.37
C ASN A 91 -7.43 9.54 12.02
N PRO A 92 -6.71 8.79 12.87
CA PRO A 92 -6.41 7.36 12.65
C PRO A 92 -7.64 6.46 12.52
N GLU A 93 -8.74 6.76 13.21
CA GLU A 93 -9.97 5.95 13.11
C GLU A 93 -10.64 6.10 11.74
N GLU A 94 -10.60 7.30 11.17
CA GLU A 94 -11.08 7.52 9.80
C GLU A 94 -10.16 6.85 8.77
N ALA A 95 -8.83 6.90 8.95
CA ALA A 95 -7.90 6.12 8.12
C ALA A 95 -8.24 4.62 8.16
N ARG A 96 -8.57 4.09 9.35
CA ARG A 96 -8.94 2.68 9.52
C ARG A 96 -10.28 2.35 8.83
N LYS A 97 -11.29 3.21 8.93
CA LYS A 97 -12.58 3.04 8.23
C LYS A 97 -12.39 2.99 6.72
N ILE A 98 -11.62 3.94 6.18
CA ILE A 98 -11.30 3.99 4.75
C ILE A 98 -10.50 2.75 4.35
N ALA A 99 -9.51 2.33 5.13
CA ALA A 99 -8.72 1.12 4.86
C ALA A 99 -9.58 -0.17 4.82
N ILE A 100 -10.57 -0.29 5.71
CA ILE A 100 -11.54 -1.39 5.68
C ILE A 100 -12.39 -1.33 4.42
N TRP A 101 -12.88 -0.15 4.04
CA TRP A 101 -13.61 0.04 2.80
C TRP A 101 -12.77 -0.35 1.57
N VAL A 102 -11.50 0.09 1.51
CA VAL A 102 -10.55 -0.30 0.45
C VAL A 102 -10.40 -1.82 0.39
N LYS A 103 -10.16 -2.48 1.52
CA LYS A 103 -9.98 -3.93 1.62
C LYS A 103 -11.18 -4.72 1.07
N ASN A 104 -12.39 -4.19 1.27
CA ASN A 104 -13.62 -4.84 0.83
C ASN A 104 -14.01 -4.49 -0.62
N THR A 105 -13.50 -3.37 -1.15
CA THR A 105 -13.89 -2.83 -2.46
C THR A 105 -12.93 -3.23 -3.58
N LEU A 106 -11.61 -3.13 -3.34
CA LEU A 106 -10.57 -3.44 -4.33
C LEU A 106 -10.22 -4.92 -4.31
N LYS A 107 -10.44 -5.60 -5.43
CA LYS A 107 -10.14 -7.02 -5.60
C LYS A 107 -9.11 -7.24 -6.70
N VAL A 108 -8.24 -8.23 -6.51
CA VAL A 108 -7.30 -8.67 -7.54
C VAL A 108 -7.70 -10.03 -8.06
N THR A 109 -8.43 -10.03 -9.16
CA THR A 109 -8.96 -11.22 -9.82
C THR A 109 -8.15 -11.51 -11.10
N SER A 110 -8.61 -12.47 -11.88
CA SER A 110 -8.10 -12.74 -13.22
C SER A 110 -9.25 -12.66 -14.23
N LEU A 111 -8.92 -12.29 -15.46
CA LEU A 111 -9.85 -12.36 -16.61
C LEU A 111 -10.14 -13.81 -17.00
#